data_AF-A0A935JEQ3-F1
#
_entry.id   AF-A0A935JEQ3-F1
#
_cell.length_a   1.000
_cell.length_b   1.000
_cell.length_c   1.000
_cell.angle_alpha   90.00
_cell.angle_beta   90.00
_cell.angle_gamma   90.00
#
_symmetry.space_group_name_H-M   'P 1'
#
loop_
_entity.id
_entity.type
_entity.pdbx_description
1 polymer ?
#
loop_
_entity_poly.entity_id
_entity_poly.type
_entity_poly.pdbx_seq_one_letter_code
_entity_poly.pdbx_strand_id
1 'polypeptide(L)'
;MGALVFYTFIFFIGYLVVHGFNLLAGRRLLNRRIAALVIVCLVALMHGYKIMTSPVPSQQDIDASQALGYYVMFPILIIVTACVFFGLQDKEDK
;
A
#
# COMPACT_ATOMS: atom_id res chain seq x y z
N MET A 1 12.42 2.50 -8.18
CA MET A 1 12.14 3.31 -6.97
C MET A 1 10.79 4.02 -6.96
N GLY A 2 10.15 4.33 -8.11
CA GLY A 2 8.85 5.02 -8.14
C GLY A 2 7.66 4.27 -7.52
N ALA A 3 7.60 2.94 -7.64
CA ALA A 3 6.47 2.16 -7.10
C ALA A 3 6.37 2.23 -5.57
N LEU A 4 7.50 2.15 -4.85
CA LEU A 4 7.49 2.29 -3.39
C LEU A 4 6.96 3.66 -2.97
N VAL A 5 7.48 4.73 -3.57
CA VAL A 5 7.01 6.10 -3.32
C VAL A 5 5.51 6.23 -3.61
N PHE A 6 5.06 5.65 -4.72
CA PHE A 6 3.64 5.63 -5.08
C PHE A 6 2.77 4.94 -4.02
N TYR A 7 3.11 3.73 -3.60
CA TYR A 7 2.32 3.03 -2.56
C TYR A 7 2.41 3.71 -1.19
N THR A 8 3.54 4.33 -0.85
CA THR A 8 3.66 5.17 0.34
C THR A 8 2.71 6.38 0.26
N PHE A 9 2.64 7.05 -0.90
CA PHE A 9 1.70 8.15 -1.11
C PHE A 9 0.24 7.70 -0.96
N ILE A 10 -0.13 6.56 -1.56
CA ILE A 10 -1.47 5.96 -1.40
C ILE A 10 -1.77 5.64 0.06
N PHE A 11 -0.80 5.10 0.80
CA PHE A 11 -0.95 4.84 2.23
C PHE A 11 -1.28 6.13 3.01
N PHE A 12 -0.52 7.21 2.78
CA PHE A 12 -0.76 8.48 3.46
C PHE A 12 -2.11 9.12 3.10
N ILE A 13 -2.54 9.04 1.83
CA ILE A 13 -3.88 9.48 1.44
C ILE A 13 -4.94 8.71 2.23
N GLY A 14 -4.87 7.37 2.23
CA GLY A 14 -5.83 6.55 2.95
C GLY A 14 -5.86 6.87 4.44
N TYR A 15 -4.69 7.08 5.04
CA TYR A 15 -4.57 7.47 6.44
C TYR A 15 -5.23 8.83 6.72
N LEU A 16 -4.94 9.85 5.89
CA LEU A 16 -5.46 11.22 6.05
C LEU A 16 -6.97 11.29 5.84
N VAL A 17 -7.49 10.61 4.82
CA VAL A 17 -8.94 10.54 4.54
C VAL A 17 -9.67 9.95 5.75
N VAL A 18 -9.18 8.83 6.29
CA VAL A 18 -9.79 8.19 7.45
C VAL A 18 -9.61 9.04 8.72
N HIS A 19 -8.51 9.78 8.83
CA HIS A 19 -8.33 10.74 9.91
C HIS A 19 -9.39 11.86 9.84
N GLY A 20 -9.56 12.49 8.69
CA GLY A 20 -10.57 13.53 8.48
C GLY A 20 -11.99 13.02 8.72
N PHE A 21 -12.30 11.82 8.24
CA PHE A 21 -13.61 11.20 8.46
C PHE A 21 -13.89 10.94 9.94
N ASN A 22 -12.90 10.43 10.69
CA ASN A 22 -13.03 10.25 12.13
C ASN A 22 -13.23 11.58 12.89
N LEU A 23 -12.59 12.66 12.42
CA LEU A 23 -12.78 14.00 13.01
C LEU A 23 -14.20 14.52 12.75
N LEU A 24 -14.68 14.43 11.50
CA LEU A 24 -16.03 14.86 11.13
C LEU A 24 -17.13 14.07 11.87
N ALA A 25 -16.90 12.77 12.09
CA ALA A 25 -17.83 11.92 12.83
C ALA A 25 -17.79 12.13 14.36
N GLY A 26 -16.83 12.88 14.89
CA GLY A 26 -16.63 13.07 16.34
C GLY A 26 -16.29 11.79 17.10
N ARG A 27 -16.02 10.68 16.41
CA ARG A 27 -15.71 9.37 17.00
C ARG A 27 -14.78 8.57 16.10
N ARG A 28 -14.05 7.63 16.70
CA ARG A 28 -13.18 6.71 15.96
C ARG A 28 -14.03 5.61 15.31
N LEU A 29 -14.33 5.78 14.03
CA LEU A 29 -15.07 4.81 13.22
C LEU A 29 -14.16 3.71 12.67
N LEU A 30 -13.02 4.09 12.12
CA LEU A 30 -12.08 3.15 11.49
C LEU A 30 -10.67 3.34 12.05
N ASN A 31 -9.94 2.23 12.18
CA ASN A 31 -8.52 2.28 12.48
C ASN A 31 -7.75 2.80 11.26
N ARG A 32 -7.22 4.01 11.37
CA ARG A 32 -6.52 4.75 10.31
C ARG A 32 -5.45 3.91 9.60
N ARG A 33 -4.63 3.17 10.35
CA ARG A 33 -3.55 2.33 9.79
C ARG A 33 -4.11 1.16 8.99
N ILE A 34 -5.10 0.44 9.52
CA ILE A 34 -5.72 -0.71 8.85
C ILE A 34 -6.43 -0.25 7.59
N ALA A 35 -7.21 0.84 7.67
CA ALA A 35 -7.93 1.37 6.52
C ALA A 35 -6.97 1.86 5.42
N ALA A 36 -5.86 2.50 5.78
CA ALA A 36 -4.81 2.86 4.84
C ALA A 36 -4.19 1.63 4.14
N LEU A 37 -3.90 0.55 4.90
CA LEU A 37 -3.39 -0.70 4.34
C LEU A 37 -4.41 -1.36 3.39
N VAL A 38 -5.70 -1.34 3.72
CA VAL A 38 -6.75 -1.87 2.84
C VAL A 38 -6.76 -1.12 1.50
N ILE A 39 -6.66 0.21 1.53
CA ILE A 39 -6.59 1.03 0.31
C ILE A 39 -5.35 0.69 -0.53
N VAL A 40 -4.18 0.55 0.12
CA VAL A 40 -2.94 0.11 -0.55
C VAL A 40 -3.13 -1.26 -1.22
N CYS A 41 -3.74 -2.23 -0.52
CA CYS A 41 -4.01 -3.55 -1.06
C CYS A 41 -4.95 -3.51 -2.27
N LEU A 42 -5.99 -2.68 -2.26
CA LEU A 42 -6.90 -2.54 -3.40
C LEU A 42 -6.17 -1.99 -4.64
N VAL A 43 -5.37 -0.94 -4.46
CA VAL A 43 -4.56 -0.36 -5.55
C VAL A 43 -3.52 -1.37 -6.05
N ALA A 44 -2.93 -2.15 -5.14
CA ALA A 44 -2.01 -3.23 -5.49
C ALA A 44 -2.64 -4.32 -6.34
N LEU A 45 -3.85 -4.76 -5.99
CA LEU A 45 -4.59 -5.74 -6.81
C LEU A 45 -4.86 -5.20 -8.20
N MET A 46 -5.31 -3.94 -8.33
CA MET A 46 -5.54 -3.31 -9.63
C MET A 46 -4.25 -3.20 -10.46
N HIS A 47 -3.15 -2.80 -9.81
CA HIS A 47 -1.86 -2.66 -10.48
C HIS A 47 -1.30 -4.02 -10.93
N GLY A 48 -1.36 -5.03 -10.06
CA GLY A 48 -0.94 -6.40 -10.36
C GLY A 48 -1.79 -7.02 -11.47
N TYR A 49 -3.11 -6.82 -11.44
CA TYR A 49 -4.01 -7.23 -12.51
C TYR A 49 -3.60 -6.60 -13.85
N LYS A 50 -3.29 -5.30 -13.86
CA LYS A 50 -2.82 -4.61 -15.06
C LYS A 50 -1.52 -5.21 -15.58
N ILE A 51 -0.55 -5.52 -14.71
CA ILE A 51 0.72 -6.14 -15.11
C ILE A 51 0.47 -7.51 -15.77
N MET A 52 -0.40 -8.33 -15.18
CA MET A 52 -0.69 -9.69 -15.66
C MET A 52 -1.48 -9.72 -16.98
N THR A 53 -2.27 -8.68 -17.25
CA THR A 53 -3.16 -8.64 -18.43
C THR A 53 -2.64 -7.76 -19.56
N SER A 54 -1.60 -6.96 -19.32
CA SER A 54 -1.02 -6.11 -20.36
C SER A 54 -0.13 -6.95 -21.29
N PRO A 55 -0.15 -6.70 -22.61
CA PRO A 55 0.79 -7.33 -23.52
C PRO A 55 2.22 -6.96 -23.10
N VAL A 56 3.08 -7.98 -22.99
CA VAL A 56 4.51 -7.77 -22.68
C VAL A 56 5.10 -6.92 -23.80
N PRO A 57 5.68 -5.75 -23.50
CA PRO A 57 6.32 -4.94 -24.53
C PRO A 57 7.39 -5.79 -25.21
N SER A 58 7.37 -5.84 -26.54
CA SER A 58 8.24 -6.69 -27.37
C SER A 58 9.75 -6.41 -27.23
N GLN A 59 10.14 -5.50 -26.35
CA GLN A 59 11.51 -5.04 -26.10
C GLN A 59 11.91 -5.12 -24.62
N GLN A 60 11.10 -5.71 -23.73
CA GLN A 60 11.44 -5.88 -22.32
C GLN A 60 11.70 -7.36 -22.00
N ASP A 61 12.93 -7.66 -21.55
CA ASP A 61 13.35 -8.98 -21.05
C ASP A 61 12.79 -9.29 -19.64
N ILE A 62 11.73 -8.61 -19.22
CA ILE A 62 11.12 -8.77 -17.89
C ILE A 62 9.78 -9.47 -18.08
N ASP A 63 9.66 -10.67 -17.51
CA ASP A 63 8.37 -11.37 -17.50
C ASP A 63 7.38 -10.71 -16.52
N ALA A 64 6.09 -11.02 -16.68
CA ALA A 64 5.04 -10.44 -15.85
C ALA A 64 5.21 -10.75 -14.34
N SER A 65 5.78 -11.90 -13.99
CA SER A 65 6.01 -12.33 -12.61
C SER A 65 7.12 -11.52 -11.94
N GLN A 66 8.21 -11.25 -12.66
CA GLN A 66 9.31 -10.39 -12.21
C GLN A 66 8.81 -8.96 -12.02
N ALA A 67 8.01 -8.45 -12.96
CA ALA A 67 7.38 -7.13 -12.83
C ALA A 67 6.44 -7.05 -11.62
N LEU A 68 5.60 -8.06 -11.39
CA LEU A 68 4.73 -8.12 -10.21
C LEU A 68 5.53 -8.14 -8.90
N GLY A 69 6.58 -8.98 -8.84
CA GLY A 69 7.45 -9.08 -7.68
C GLY A 69 8.08 -7.74 -7.32
N TYR A 70 8.68 -7.07 -8.30
CA TYR A 70 9.43 -5.84 -8.10
C TYR A 70 8.55 -4.59 -7.90
N TYR A 71 7.48 -4.45 -8.69
CA TYR A 71 6.65 -3.24 -8.68
C TYR A 71 5.45 -3.30 -7.75
N VAL A 72 5.04 -4.48 -7.28
CA VAL A 72 3.84 -4.65 -6.43
C VAL A 72 4.23 -5.29 -5.10
N MET A 73 4.75 -6.52 -5.13
CA MET A 73 4.97 -7.30 -3.90
C MET A 73 6.02 -6.66 -2.99
N PHE A 74 7.17 -6.27 -3.54
CA PHE A 74 8.27 -5.69 -2.76
C PHE A 74 7.88 -4.38 -2.04
N PRO A 75 7.27 -3.37 -2.71
CA PRO A 75 6.73 -2.19 -2.03
C PRO A 75 5.73 -2.48 -0.92
N ILE A 76 4.79 -3.41 -1.15
CA ILE A 76 3.74 -3.75 -0.18
C ILE A 76 4.37 -4.38 1.06
N LEU A 77 5.30 -5.31 0.88
CA LEU A 77 6.01 -5.93 1.99
C LEU A 77 6.72 -4.89 2.85
N ILE A 78 7.41 -3.92 2.24
CA ILE A 78 8.07 -2.84 2.99
C ILE A 78 7.05 -2.02 3.80
N ILE A 79 5.92 -1.64 3.20
CA ILE A 79 4.90 -0.84 3.88
C ILE A 79 4.24 -1.62 5.03
N VAL A 80 3.94 -2.90 4.82
CA VAL A 80 3.37 -3.78 5.85
C VAL A 80 4.35 -3.96 6.99
N THR A 81 5.61 -4.28 6.70
CA THR A 81 6.66 -4.43 7.72
C THR A 81 6.85 -3.15 8.51
N ALA A 82 6.91 -1.98 7.86
CA ALA A 82 6.99 -0.71 8.54
C ALA A 82 5.78 -0.47 9.46
N CYS A 83 4.56 -0.73 8.97
CA CYS A 83 3.34 -0.58 9.76
C CYS A 83 3.30 -1.49 10.99
N VAL A 84 3.76 -2.74 10.85
CA VAL A 84 3.84 -3.69 11.97
C VAL A 84 4.91 -3.23 12.96
N PHE A 85 6.10 -2.89 12.48
CA PHE A 85 7.22 -2.44 13.32
C PHE A 85 6.85 -1.21 14.17
N PHE A 86 6.36 -0.14 13.54
CA PHE A 86 5.92 1.05 14.29
C PHE A 86 4.68 0.78 15.16
N GLY A 87 3.81 -0.16 14.74
CA GLY A 87 2.66 -0.56 15.54
C GLY A 87 3.03 -1.36 16.79
N LEU A 88 4.15 -2.09 16.77
CA LEU A 88 4.70 -2.78 17.93
C LEU A 88 5.42 -1.80 18.87
N GLN A 89 6.26 -0.91 18.34
CA GLN A 89 6.92 0.13 19.13
C GLN A 89 5.93 0.99 19.93
N ASP A 90 4.83 1.44 19.31
CA ASP A 90 3.77 2.20 20.00
C ASP A 90 3.12 1.46 21.19
N LYS A 91 3.24 0.13 21.26
CA LYS A 91 2.72 -0.68 22.37
C LYS A 91 3.75 -0.88 23.48
N GLU A 92 5.04 -0.92 23.14
CA GLU A 92 6.12 -1.03 24.13
C GLU A 92 6.33 0.30 24.87
N ASP A 93 6.07 1.43 24.21
CA ASP A 93 6.19 2.78 24.78
C ASP A 93 4.96 3.23 25.62
N LYS A 94 3.99 2.33 25.90
CA LYS A 94 2.76 2.60 26.66
C LYS A 94 2.64 1.77 27.91
#